data_AF-A0A7G8WJ97-F1
#
_entry.id   AF-A0A7G8WJ97-F1
#
_cell.length_a   1.000
_cell.length_b   1.000
_cell.length_c   1.000
_cell.angle_alpha   90.00
_cell.angle_beta   90.00
_cell.angle_gamma   90.00
#
_symmetry.space_group_name_H-M   'P 1'
#
loop_
_entity.id
_entity.type
_entity.pdbx_description
1 polymer ?
#
loop_
_entity_poly.entity_id
_entity_poly.type
_entity_poly.pdbx_seq_one_letter_code
_entity_poly.pdbx_strand_id
1 'polypeptide(L)'
;MAKTSSPSSSLSKEEKKAAKIVARAAKKERRGQIWQAFQTQRKEDKRLLPYMIACLLGSAIVFTGLGLLLATWWAGLVFGLIIGVLIAMIFFARRVQSNVYKQADGTPGAAAWSLQNNQLRGKWRITPAIAGTSHLDAVHRVVGRPGIILIGEGATHRVKPLLAQEKKKIARIVGETPIYDIVVGNEEGQTPLRKLNASLMKLPRNITAAQVTDLDGRLSALSSRVGQAGMPKGPLPAGAKTRNVQRAARRR
;
A
#
# COMPACT_ATOMS: atom_id res chain seq x y z
N MET A 1 22.26 -16.84 49.21
CA MET A 1 20.95 -16.18 48.98
C MET A 1 21.15 -14.66 49.11
N ALA A 2 21.00 -13.91 48.02
CA ALA A 2 20.94 -12.44 48.08
C ALA A 2 19.85 -11.98 47.10
N LYS A 3 18.76 -11.44 47.65
CA LYS A 3 17.65 -10.84 46.90
C LYS A 3 18.07 -9.45 46.44
N THR A 4 18.27 -9.25 45.14
CA THR A 4 18.32 -7.91 44.54
C THR A 4 16.89 -7.42 44.31
N SER A 5 16.43 -6.53 45.18
CA SER A 5 15.19 -5.78 45.04
C SER A 5 15.35 -4.70 43.97
N SER A 6 14.62 -4.81 42.86
CA SER A 6 14.44 -3.71 41.90
C SER A 6 13.53 -2.63 42.51
N PRO A 7 13.91 -1.34 42.54
CA PRO A 7 12.97 -0.29 42.91
C PRO A 7 12.12 0.05 41.68
N SER A 8 10.80 -0.06 41.84
CA SER A 8 9.81 0.53 40.95
C SER A 8 9.96 2.06 40.99
N SER A 9 10.68 2.63 40.02
CA SER A 9 10.77 4.08 39.88
C SER A 9 9.44 4.63 39.34
N SER A 10 8.62 5.15 40.25
CA SER A 10 7.48 5.98 39.90
C SER A 10 7.98 7.20 39.13
N LEU A 11 7.66 7.29 37.83
CA LEU A 11 7.96 8.44 36.97
C LEU A 11 7.73 9.77 37.70
N SER A 12 8.73 10.64 37.65
CA SER A 12 8.75 11.96 38.29
C SER A 12 7.55 12.80 37.82
N LYS A 13 7.04 13.69 38.68
CA LYS A 13 5.90 14.59 38.35
C LYS A 13 6.20 15.43 37.10
N GLU A 14 7.46 15.69 36.82
CA GLU A 14 7.91 16.46 35.65
C GLU A 14 7.88 15.62 34.37
N GLU A 15 8.32 14.37 34.42
CA GLU A 15 8.21 13.42 33.30
C GLU A 15 6.75 13.13 32.93
N LYS A 16 5.86 13.03 33.94
CA LYS A 16 4.41 12.89 33.73
C LYS A 16 3.78 14.15 33.10
N LYS A 17 4.28 15.34 33.43
CA LYS A 17 3.81 16.61 32.82
C LYS A 17 4.32 16.75 31.38
N ALA A 18 5.59 16.44 31.12
CA ALA A 18 6.17 16.42 29.79
C ALA A 18 5.46 15.39 28.88
N ALA A 19 5.24 14.16 29.37
CA ALA A 19 4.48 13.14 28.65
C ALA A 19 3.04 13.57 28.34
N LYS A 20 2.37 14.31 29.25
CA LYS A 20 1.04 14.87 29.01
C LYS A 20 1.05 15.99 27.96
N ILE A 21 2.07 16.83 27.93
CA ILE A 21 2.22 17.90 26.93
C ILE A 21 2.46 17.28 25.55
N VAL A 22 3.37 16.31 25.45
CA VAL A 22 3.64 15.56 24.21
C VAL A 22 2.39 14.81 23.75
N ALA A 23 1.67 14.14 24.65
CA ALA A 23 0.42 13.45 24.31
C ALA A 23 -0.69 14.41 23.85
N ARG A 24 -0.78 15.62 24.43
CA ARG A 24 -1.73 16.66 24.00
C ARG A 24 -1.36 17.24 22.64
N ALA A 25 -0.07 17.46 22.37
CA ALA A 25 0.44 17.91 21.08
C ALA A 25 0.15 16.86 19.99
N ALA A 26 0.51 15.59 20.23
CA ALA A 26 0.21 14.48 19.32
C ALA A 26 -1.30 14.30 19.09
N LYS A 27 -2.14 14.50 20.12
CA LYS A 27 -3.60 14.46 19.96
C LYS A 27 -4.13 15.64 19.14
N LYS A 28 -3.56 16.83 19.27
CA LYS A 28 -3.92 18.02 18.47
C LYS A 28 -3.53 17.84 17.00
N GLU A 29 -2.32 17.34 16.74
CA GLU A 29 -1.84 17.02 15.39
C GLU A 29 -2.70 15.92 14.75
N ARG A 30 -2.98 14.83 15.48
CA ARG A 30 -3.87 13.77 15.00
C ARG A 30 -5.26 14.29 14.66
N ARG A 31 -5.83 15.19 15.47
CA ARG A 31 -7.12 15.85 15.16
C ARG A 31 -7.01 16.73 13.91
N GLY A 32 -5.93 17.47 13.75
CA GLY A 32 -5.67 18.31 12.56
C GLY A 32 -5.55 17.47 11.29
N GLN A 33 -4.81 16.35 11.34
CA GLN A 33 -4.67 15.41 10.22
C GLN A 33 -6.01 14.78 9.85
N ILE A 34 -6.79 14.33 10.84
CA ILE A 34 -8.14 13.79 10.61
C ILE A 34 -9.05 14.85 9.98
N TRP A 35 -8.99 16.09 10.45
CA TRP A 35 -9.80 17.19 9.92
C TRP A 35 -9.40 17.57 8.49
N GLN A 36 -8.11 17.63 8.19
CA GLN A 36 -7.61 17.88 6.84
C GLN A 36 -8.02 16.74 5.89
N ALA A 37 -7.82 15.49 6.30
CA ALA A 37 -8.28 14.32 5.54
C ALA A 37 -9.80 14.36 5.30
N PHE A 38 -10.59 14.72 6.32
CA PHE A 38 -12.04 14.89 6.18
C PHE A 38 -12.40 16.00 5.19
N GLN A 39 -11.71 17.13 5.22
CA GLN A 39 -11.99 18.26 4.33
C GLN A 39 -11.62 17.95 2.87
N THR A 40 -10.51 17.24 2.64
CA THR A 40 -10.14 16.72 1.32
C THR A 40 -11.19 15.73 0.84
N GLN A 41 -11.57 14.77 1.68
CA GLN A 41 -12.57 13.76 1.33
C GLN A 41 -13.94 14.36 1.02
N ARG A 42 -14.38 15.37 1.78
CA ARG A 42 -15.65 16.06 1.55
C ARG A 42 -15.67 16.78 0.20
N LYS A 43 -14.53 17.33 -0.24
CA LYS A 43 -14.41 17.98 -1.56
C LYS A 43 -14.49 16.96 -2.68
N GLU A 44 -13.88 15.79 -2.50
CA GLU A 44 -13.83 14.72 -3.49
C GLU A 44 -15.14 13.92 -3.60
N ASP A 45 -15.85 13.72 -2.48
CA ASP A 45 -17.10 12.94 -2.44
C ASP A 45 -18.25 13.73 -1.82
N LYS A 46 -18.86 14.61 -2.64
CA LYS A 46 -20.03 15.41 -2.24
C LYS A 46 -21.24 14.56 -1.81
N ARG A 47 -21.31 13.29 -2.24
CA ARG A 47 -22.39 12.36 -1.87
C ARG A 47 -22.16 11.69 -0.51
N LEU A 48 -20.98 11.80 0.08
CA LEU A 48 -20.67 11.21 1.38
C LEU A 48 -21.55 11.76 2.50
N LEU A 49 -21.73 13.08 2.56
CA LEU A 49 -22.50 13.77 3.59
C LEU A 49 -23.98 13.33 3.63
N PRO A 50 -24.72 13.31 2.50
CA PRO A 50 -26.11 12.87 2.51
C PRO A 50 -26.25 11.39 2.89
N TYR A 51 -25.32 10.51 2.51
CA TYR A 51 -25.36 9.11 2.93
C TYR A 51 -25.08 8.94 4.43
N MET A 52 -24.15 9.71 5.01
CA MET A 52 -23.90 9.67 6.45
C MET A 52 -25.11 10.18 7.24
N ILE A 53 -25.74 11.25 6.79
CA ILE A 53 -26.97 11.78 7.38
C ILE A 53 -28.10 10.76 7.24
N ALA A 54 -28.25 10.12 6.08
CA ALA A 54 -29.24 9.07 5.86
C ALA A 54 -29.03 7.85 6.76
N CYS A 55 -27.78 7.42 6.99
CA CYS A 55 -27.47 6.33 7.92
C CYS A 55 -27.81 6.70 9.36
N LEU A 56 -27.49 7.93 9.78
CA LEU A 56 -27.74 8.40 11.13
C LEU A 56 -29.24 8.59 11.39
N LEU A 57 -29.95 9.26 10.48
CA LEU A 57 -31.40 9.45 10.57
C LEU A 57 -32.14 8.12 10.41
N GLY A 58 -31.73 7.27 9.47
CA GLY A 58 -32.32 5.96 9.27
C GLY A 58 -32.20 5.08 10.51
N SER A 59 -31.00 5.02 11.12
CA SER A 59 -30.80 4.32 12.40
C SER A 59 -31.66 4.92 13.51
N ALA A 60 -31.65 6.25 13.67
CA ALA A 60 -32.44 6.90 14.71
C ALA A 60 -33.94 6.60 14.56
N ILE A 61 -34.49 6.64 13.34
CA ILE A 61 -35.90 6.32 13.05
C ILE A 61 -36.20 4.85 13.39
N VAL A 62 -35.36 3.91 12.96
CA VAL A 62 -35.56 2.47 13.19
C VAL A 62 -35.57 2.14 14.68
N PHE A 63 -34.57 2.60 15.42
CA PHE A 63 -34.45 2.29 16.85
C PHE A 63 -35.45 3.07 17.72
N THR A 64 -35.84 4.28 17.32
CA THR A 64 -36.92 5.02 17.98
C THR A 64 -38.27 4.34 17.72
N GLY A 65 -38.53 3.86 16.50
CA GLY A 65 -39.70 3.06 16.17
C GLY A 65 -39.78 1.76 16.98
N LEU A 66 -38.66 1.06 17.13
CA LEU A 66 -38.57 -0.11 18.01
C LEU A 66 -38.82 0.25 19.49
N GLY A 67 -38.28 1.39 19.94
CA GLY A 67 -38.48 1.89 21.30
C GLY A 67 -39.94 2.28 21.59
N LEU A 68 -40.69 2.75 20.58
CA LEU A 68 -42.13 3.04 20.71
C LEU A 68 -42.93 1.76 20.98
N LEU A 69 -42.60 0.64 20.32
CA LEU A 69 -43.23 -0.66 20.56
C LEU A 69 -42.97 -1.20 21.98
N LEU A 70 -41.83 -0.83 22.57
CA LEU A 70 -41.38 -1.29 23.89
C LEU A 70 -41.61 -0.25 25.00
N ALA A 71 -42.40 0.80 24.75
CA ALA A 71 -42.63 1.96 25.65
C ALA A 71 -41.34 2.64 26.17
N THR A 72 -40.21 2.43 25.51
CA THR A 72 -38.86 2.89 25.87
C THR A 72 -38.26 3.75 24.75
N TRP A 73 -39.09 4.61 24.17
CA TRP A 73 -38.74 5.45 23.01
C TRP A 73 -37.50 6.34 23.25
N TRP A 74 -37.32 6.86 24.47
CA TRP A 74 -36.16 7.68 24.85
C TRP A 74 -34.86 6.87 24.84
N ALA A 75 -34.89 5.64 25.36
CA ALA A 75 -33.76 4.73 25.32
C ALA A 75 -33.46 4.27 23.88
N GLY A 76 -34.51 3.99 23.10
CA GLY A 76 -34.41 3.66 21.67
C GLY A 76 -33.77 4.78 20.83
N LEU A 77 -34.08 6.05 21.11
CA LEU A 77 -33.46 7.20 20.44
C LEU A 77 -31.96 7.29 20.75
N VAL A 78 -31.59 7.21 22.03
CA VAL A 78 -30.16 7.29 22.44
C VAL A 78 -29.37 6.13 21.85
N PHE A 79 -29.90 4.91 21.90
CA PHE A 79 -29.26 3.73 21.31
C PHE A 79 -29.16 3.85 19.78
N GLY A 80 -30.24 4.30 19.13
CA GLY A 80 -30.30 4.54 17.69
C GLY A 80 -29.30 5.57 17.20
N LEU A 81 -29.06 6.62 18.00
CA LEU A 81 -28.06 7.63 17.70
C LEU A 81 -26.63 7.05 17.79
N ILE A 82 -26.32 6.31 18.85
CA ILE A 82 -25.00 5.68 19.03
C ILE A 82 -24.72 4.69 17.91
N ILE A 83 -25.68 3.82 17.61
CA ILE A 83 -25.57 2.84 16.51
C ILE A 83 -25.50 3.56 15.16
N GLY A 84 -26.27 4.64 14.97
CA GLY A 84 -26.25 5.44 13.74
C GLY A 84 -24.90 6.08 13.48
N VAL A 85 -24.25 6.61 14.51
CA VAL A 85 -22.88 7.13 14.42
C VAL A 85 -21.89 6.00 14.06
N LEU A 86 -22.03 4.82 14.67
CA LEU A 86 -21.17 3.68 14.37
C LEU A 86 -21.32 3.21 12.91
N ILE A 87 -22.56 3.08 12.43
CA ILE A 87 -22.86 2.69 11.04
C ILE A 87 -22.31 3.75 10.06
N ALA A 88 -22.51 5.04 10.36
CA ALA A 88 -21.98 6.13 9.55
C ALA A 88 -20.44 6.09 9.48
N MET A 89 -19.77 5.78 10.59
CA MET A 89 -18.31 5.63 10.63
C MET A 89 -17.82 4.43 9.79
N ILE A 90 -18.51 3.29 9.86
CA ILE A 90 -18.18 2.11 9.03
C ILE A 90 -18.38 2.44 7.55
N PHE A 91 -19.50 3.06 7.19
CA PHE A 91 -19.79 3.44 5.81
C PHE A 91 -18.75 4.45 5.29
N PHE A 92 -18.40 5.45 6.10
CA PHE A 92 -17.34 6.41 5.81
C PHE A 92 -16.01 5.70 5.54
N ALA A 93 -15.57 4.79 6.42
CA ALA A 93 -14.33 4.06 6.24
C ALA A 93 -14.29 3.25 4.93
N ARG A 94 -15.38 2.54 4.61
CA ARG A 94 -15.48 1.76 3.37
C ARG A 94 -15.48 2.64 2.12
N ARG A 95 -16.15 3.79 2.19
CA ARG A 95 -16.20 4.76 1.09
C ARG A 95 -14.84 5.40 0.85
N VAL A 96 -14.14 5.81 1.90
CA VAL A 96 -12.78 6.37 1.83
C VAL A 96 -11.84 5.40 1.14
N GLN A 97 -11.83 4.13 1.58
CA GLN A 97 -11.02 3.10 0.93
C GLN A 97 -11.34 3.00 -0.56
N SER A 98 -12.62 2.96 -0.94
CA SER A 98 -13.01 2.85 -2.34
C SER A 98 -12.60 4.05 -3.19
N ASN A 99 -12.60 5.26 -2.64
CA ASN A 99 -12.20 6.46 -3.39
C ASN A 99 -10.68 6.54 -3.57
N VAL A 100 -9.90 6.16 -2.55
CA VAL A 100 -8.44 6.08 -2.63
C VAL A 100 -8.00 5.09 -3.72
N TYR A 101 -8.61 3.91 -3.79
CA TYR A 101 -8.31 2.97 -4.88
C TYR A 101 -8.68 3.52 -6.26
N LYS A 102 -9.81 4.23 -6.39
CA LYS A 102 -10.22 4.84 -7.66
C LYS A 102 -9.32 5.98 -8.12
N GLN A 103 -8.70 6.71 -7.19
CA GLN A 103 -7.72 7.75 -7.53
C GLN A 103 -6.35 7.16 -7.84
N ALA A 104 -6.00 6.05 -7.18
CA ALA A 104 -4.80 5.30 -7.49
C ALA A 104 -4.92 4.56 -8.84
N ASP A 105 -6.12 4.11 -9.22
CA ASP A 105 -6.43 3.52 -10.53
C ASP A 105 -6.10 4.51 -11.66
N GLY A 106 -4.97 4.29 -12.34
CA GLY A 106 -4.50 5.10 -13.48
C GLY A 106 -3.26 5.98 -13.20
N THR A 107 -2.77 6.00 -11.96
CA THR A 107 -1.49 6.65 -11.64
C THR A 107 -0.35 5.64 -11.78
N PRO A 108 0.70 5.92 -12.58
CA PRO A 108 1.83 5.01 -12.71
C PRO A 108 2.50 4.66 -11.37
N GLY A 109 2.68 3.36 -11.11
CA GLY A 109 3.22 2.81 -9.86
C GLY A 109 2.16 2.52 -8.79
N ALA A 110 0.87 2.70 -9.09
CA ALA A 110 -0.21 2.43 -8.15
C ALA A 110 -0.33 0.95 -7.78
N ALA A 111 0.05 0.03 -8.68
CA ALA A 111 0.07 -1.39 -8.40
C ALA A 111 1.08 -1.71 -7.28
N ALA A 112 2.30 -1.20 -7.39
CA ALA A 112 3.32 -1.37 -6.36
C ALA A 112 2.89 -0.75 -5.02
N TRP A 113 2.35 0.47 -5.04
CA TRP A 113 1.88 1.14 -3.83
C TRP A 113 0.76 0.35 -3.15
N SER A 114 -0.24 -0.13 -3.90
CA SER A 114 -1.33 -0.95 -3.35
C SER A 114 -0.83 -2.23 -2.68
N LEU A 115 0.16 -2.90 -3.28
CA LEU A 115 0.74 -4.14 -2.75
C LEU A 115 1.57 -3.91 -1.50
N GLN A 116 2.30 -2.79 -1.43
CA GLN A 116 3.10 -2.43 -0.26
C GLN A 116 2.24 -1.93 0.90
N ASN A 117 1.23 -1.10 0.60
CA ASN A 117 0.40 -0.45 1.61
C ASN A 117 -0.63 -1.41 2.21
N ASN A 118 -1.08 -2.39 1.42
CA ASN A 118 -2.01 -3.41 1.87
C ASN A 118 -1.24 -4.65 2.32
N GLN A 119 -0.48 -4.49 3.40
CA GLN A 119 0.40 -5.47 4.07
C GLN A 119 -0.13 -6.91 3.89
N LEU A 120 0.27 -7.58 2.81
CA LEU A 120 -0.22 -8.92 2.50
C LEU A 120 0.18 -9.81 3.68
N ARG A 121 -0.81 -10.38 4.39
CA ARG A 121 -0.54 -11.16 5.61
C ARG A 121 0.37 -12.35 5.25
N GLY A 122 1.65 -12.27 5.61
CA GLY A 122 2.65 -13.30 5.33
C GLY A 122 4.00 -12.75 4.87
N LYS A 123 4.96 -13.65 4.61
CA LYS A 123 6.29 -13.31 4.05
C LYS A 123 6.19 -13.12 2.53
N TRP A 124 5.60 -12.00 2.11
CA TRP A 124 5.65 -11.56 0.72
C TRP A 124 6.89 -10.67 0.52
N ARG A 125 7.47 -10.73 -0.68
CA ARG A 125 8.60 -9.88 -1.11
C ARG A 125 8.18 -9.16 -2.38
N ILE A 126 8.22 -7.84 -2.37
CA ILE A 126 7.77 -7.01 -3.48
C ILE A 126 8.98 -6.26 -4.00
N THR A 127 9.28 -6.43 -5.29
CA THR A 127 10.29 -5.68 -6.00
C THR A 127 9.59 -4.83 -7.06
N PRO A 128 9.41 -3.51 -6.82
CA PRO A 128 8.75 -2.65 -7.79
C PRO A 128 9.66 -2.36 -9.00
N ALA A 129 9.05 -2.16 -10.17
CA ALA A 129 9.68 -1.59 -11.37
C ALA A 129 10.96 -2.32 -11.83
N ILE A 130 10.88 -3.63 -12.05
CA ILE A 130 12.00 -4.42 -12.59
C ILE A 130 12.22 -4.16 -14.08
N ALA A 131 11.13 -3.90 -14.79
CA ALA A 131 11.16 -3.44 -16.16
C ALA A 131 10.15 -2.31 -16.31
N GLY A 132 10.44 -1.36 -17.19
CA GLY A 132 9.52 -0.27 -17.49
C GLY A 132 9.83 0.38 -18.82
N THR A 133 8.89 1.18 -19.29
CA THR A 133 9.00 1.96 -20.53
C THR A 133 9.14 3.45 -20.22
N SER A 134 9.51 4.25 -21.23
CA SER A 134 9.43 5.71 -21.17
C SER A 134 7.99 6.23 -21.03
N HIS A 135 6.98 5.39 -21.32
CA HIS A 135 5.56 5.72 -21.22
C HIS A 135 4.96 5.42 -19.86
N LEU A 136 5.81 5.29 -18.82
CA LEU A 136 5.39 5.01 -17.45
C LEU A 136 4.64 3.67 -17.29
N ASP A 137 4.82 2.73 -18.23
CA ASP A 137 4.41 1.34 -18.00
C ASP A 137 5.49 0.64 -17.17
N ALA A 138 5.08 -0.19 -16.22
CA ALA A 138 5.99 -0.85 -15.30
C ALA A 138 5.61 -2.31 -15.07
N VAL A 139 6.61 -3.15 -14.84
CA VAL A 139 6.46 -4.54 -14.38
C VAL A 139 7.03 -4.63 -12.98
N HIS A 140 6.20 -5.05 -12.05
CA HIS A 140 6.55 -5.33 -10.67
C HIS A 140 6.61 -6.83 -10.47
N ARG A 141 7.48 -7.28 -9.57
CA ARG A 141 7.55 -8.70 -9.18
C ARG A 141 7.16 -8.83 -7.74
N VAL A 142 6.37 -9.86 -7.48
CA VAL A 142 5.98 -10.28 -6.15
C VAL A 142 6.37 -11.74 -6.00
N VAL A 143 7.13 -12.03 -4.95
CA VAL A 143 7.49 -13.39 -4.54
C VAL A 143 6.73 -13.72 -3.27
N GLY A 144 6.02 -14.84 -3.29
CA GLY A 144 5.21 -15.30 -2.18
C GLY A 144 5.00 -16.81 -2.22
N ARG A 145 4.16 -17.33 -1.33
CA ARG A 145 3.88 -18.77 -1.26
C ARG A 145 3.30 -19.39 -2.54
N PRO A 146 2.59 -18.65 -3.40
CA PRO A 146 2.21 -19.18 -4.71
C PRO A 146 3.37 -19.42 -5.67
N GLY A 147 4.51 -18.74 -5.48
CA GLY A 147 5.61 -18.71 -6.42
C GLY A 147 5.95 -17.27 -6.80
N ILE A 148 6.18 -17.04 -8.10
CA ILE A 148 6.52 -15.72 -8.64
C ILE A 148 5.31 -15.16 -9.37
N ILE A 149 5.02 -13.89 -9.13
CA ILE A 149 3.91 -13.19 -9.75
C ILE A 149 4.48 -11.92 -10.37
N LEU A 150 4.31 -11.79 -11.68
CA LEU A 150 4.65 -10.61 -12.44
C LEU A 150 3.40 -9.77 -12.62
N ILE A 151 3.45 -8.53 -12.16
CA ILE A 151 2.33 -7.60 -12.16
C ILE A 151 2.69 -6.48 -13.11
N GLY A 152 2.00 -6.43 -14.24
CA GLY A 152 2.17 -5.41 -15.25
C GLY A 152 1.18 -4.26 -15.05
N GLU A 153 1.67 -3.03 -15.09
CA GLU A 153 0.90 -1.81 -14.97
C GLU A 153 1.11 -0.97 -16.24
N GLY A 154 0.01 -0.50 -16.84
CA GLY A 154 0.04 0.28 -18.07
C GLY A 154 -0.80 -0.34 -19.18
N ALA A 155 -0.54 0.07 -20.42
CA ALA A 155 -1.34 -0.42 -21.56
C ALA A 155 -0.98 -1.87 -21.92
N THR A 156 -2.00 -2.73 -22.05
CA THR A 156 -1.81 -4.19 -22.26
C THR A 156 -0.87 -4.53 -23.42
N HIS A 157 -0.95 -3.80 -24.53
CA HIS A 157 -0.12 -4.04 -25.72
C HIS A 157 1.38 -3.79 -25.47
N ARG A 158 1.75 -2.87 -24.55
CA ARG A 158 3.16 -2.58 -24.21
C ARG A 158 3.65 -3.40 -23.03
N VAL A 159 2.74 -3.76 -22.11
CA VAL A 159 3.08 -4.52 -20.91
C VAL A 159 3.27 -6.01 -21.20
N LYS A 160 2.48 -6.61 -22.11
CA LYS A 160 2.63 -8.02 -22.51
C LYS A 160 4.04 -8.41 -22.96
N PRO A 161 4.72 -7.68 -23.87
CA PRO A 161 6.09 -8.03 -24.25
C PRO A 161 7.08 -7.89 -23.09
N LEU A 162 6.91 -6.91 -22.20
CA LEU A 162 7.76 -6.77 -21.00
C LEU A 162 7.59 -7.95 -20.04
N LEU A 163 6.33 -8.37 -19.80
CA LEU A 163 6.02 -9.54 -19.00
C LEU A 163 6.63 -10.82 -19.60
N ALA A 164 6.52 -11.00 -20.92
CA ALA A 164 7.09 -12.16 -21.61
C ALA A 164 8.62 -12.20 -21.51
N GLN A 165 9.29 -11.06 -21.67
CA GLN A 165 10.74 -10.95 -21.50
C GLN A 165 11.17 -11.29 -20.08
N GLU A 166 10.48 -10.76 -19.08
CA GLU A 166 10.81 -11.01 -17.68
C GLU A 166 10.52 -12.46 -17.28
N LYS A 167 9.38 -13.02 -17.74
CA LYS A 167 9.05 -14.44 -17.56
C LYS A 167 10.13 -15.36 -18.14
N LYS A 168 10.64 -15.06 -19.34
CA LYS A 168 11.73 -15.84 -19.97
C LYS A 168 13.05 -15.73 -19.20
N LYS A 169 13.39 -14.56 -18.66
CA LYS A 169 14.59 -14.38 -17.83
C LYS A 169 14.50 -15.17 -16.53
N ILE A 170 13.34 -15.08 -15.86
CA ILE A 170 13.08 -15.74 -14.58
C ILE A 170 13.05 -17.27 -14.77
N ALA A 171 12.37 -17.77 -15.80
CA ALA A 171 12.25 -19.21 -16.08
C ALA A 171 13.61 -19.92 -16.27
N ARG A 172 14.69 -19.21 -16.59
CA ARG A 172 16.04 -19.81 -16.71
C ARG A 172 16.64 -20.24 -15.37
N ILE A 173 16.15 -19.68 -14.26
CA ILE A 173 16.74 -19.85 -12.92
C ILE A 173 15.74 -20.43 -11.93
N VAL A 174 14.47 -20.16 -12.20
CA VAL A 174 13.35 -20.60 -11.39
C VAL A 174 12.87 -21.90 -12.02
N GLY A 175 13.38 -23.01 -11.51
CA GLY A 175 13.14 -24.36 -12.05
C GLY A 175 11.66 -24.72 -12.13
N GLU A 176 11.13 -25.45 -11.14
CA GLU A 176 9.72 -25.91 -11.17
C GLU A 176 8.73 -24.94 -10.52
N THR A 177 9.19 -23.81 -9.99
CA THR A 177 8.29 -22.87 -9.31
C THR A 177 7.42 -22.13 -10.33
N PRO A 178 6.09 -22.10 -10.15
CA PRO A 178 5.20 -21.47 -11.12
C PRO A 178 5.37 -19.96 -11.17
N ILE A 179 5.22 -19.42 -12.38
CA ILE A 179 5.30 -17.99 -12.71
C ILE A 179 3.94 -17.55 -13.23
N TYR A 180 3.25 -16.72 -12.45
CA TYR A 180 1.97 -16.11 -12.80
C TYR A 180 2.18 -14.70 -13.35
N ASP A 181 1.35 -14.28 -14.28
CA ASP A 181 1.30 -12.93 -14.83
C ASP A 181 -0.09 -12.32 -14.66
N ILE A 182 -0.13 -11.07 -14.20
CA ILE A 182 -1.37 -10.31 -13.97
C ILE A 182 -1.16 -8.91 -14.56
N VAL A 183 -2.07 -8.47 -15.42
CA VAL A 183 -2.09 -7.09 -15.91
C VAL A 183 -3.13 -6.30 -15.11
N VAL A 184 -2.71 -5.18 -14.55
CA VAL A 184 -3.56 -4.28 -13.77
C VAL A 184 -4.22 -3.27 -14.69
N GLY A 185 -5.53 -3.12 -14.55
CA GLY A 185 -6.31 -2.11 -15.25
C GLY A 185 -7.80 -2.44 -15.28
N ASN A 186 -8.57 -1.69 -16.07
CA ASN A 186 -10.03 -1.71 -16.06
C ASN A 186 -10.67 -2.33 -17.32
N GLU A 187 -9.87 -2.78 -18.28
CA GLU A 187 -10.37 -3.39 -19.52
C GLU A 187 -10.60 -4.90 -19.35
N GLU A 188 -11.16 -5.54 -20.37
CA GLU A 188 -11.42 -6.98 -20.38
C GLU A 188 -10.11 -7.79 -20.27
N GLY A 189 -10.12 -8.80 -19.39
CA GLY A 189 -8.93 -9.62 -19.08
C GLY A 189 -7.91 -8.95 -18.15
N GLN A 190 -8.13 -7.70 -17.71
CA GLN A 190 -7.30 -7.02 -16.71
C GLN A 190 -7.90 -7.17 -15.31
N THR A 191 -7.05 -7.09 -14.29
CA THR A 191 -7.48 -7.11 -12.90
C THR A 191 -7.52 -5.68 -12.36
N PRO A 192 -8.69 -5.17 -11.93
CA PRO A 192 -8.78 -3.86 -11.30
C PRO A 192 -7.92 -3.80 -10.04
N LEU A 193 -7.30 -2.66 -9.74
CA LEU A 193 -6.38 -2.51 -8.60
C LEU A 193 -7.02 -2.94 -7.28
N ARG A 194 -8.29 -2.61 -7.08
CA ARG A 194 -9.09 -3.01 -5.90
C ARG A 194 -9.19 -4.53 -5.72
N LYS A 195 -9.17 -5.30 -6.82
CA LYS A 195 -9.28 -6.77 -6.83
C LYS A 195 -7.91 -7.46 -6.90
N LEU A 196 -6.82 -6.72 -7.06
CA LEU A 196 -5.46 -7.28 -7.19
C LEU A 196 -5.11 -8.18 -5.99
N ASN A 197 -5.28 -7.67 -4.77
CA ASN A 197 -4.94 -8.43 -3.56
C ASN A 197 -5.78 -9.70 -3.39
N ALA A 198 -7.07 -9.65 -3.70
CA ALA A 198 -7.94 -10.81 -3.66
C ALA A 198 -7.53 -11.87 -4.69
N SER A 199 -7.11 -11.44 -5.87
CA SER A 199 -6.65 -12.33 -6.96
C SER A 199 -5.34 -13.02 -6.58
N LEU A 200 -4.40 -12.30 -5.95
CA LEU A 200 -3.15 -12.87 -5.44
C LEU A 200 -3.37 -13.89 -4.33
N MET A 201 -4.30 -13.62 -3.41
CA MET A 201 -4.62 -14.53 -2.30
C MET A 201 -5.38 -15.78 -2.74
N LYS A 202 -6.02 -15.78 -3.91
CA LYS A 202 -6.73 -16.93 -4.48
C LYS A 202 -5.77 -17.97 -5.07
N LEU A 203 -4.51 -17.60 -5.35
CA LEU A 203 -3.53 -18.51 -5.94
C LEU A 203 -3.16 -19.64 -4.95
N PRO A 204 -2.94 -20.87 -5.44
CA PRO A 204 -2.56 -22.00 -4.60
C PRO A 204 -1.19 -21.78 -3.96
N ARG A 205 -0.95 -22.40 -2.81
CA ARG A 205 0.32 -22.29 -2.06
C ARG A 205 1.27 -23.38 -2.53
N ASN A 206 2.06 -23.10 -3.56
CA ASN A 206 2.95 -24.08 -4.19
C ASN A 206 4.31 -24.22 -3.48
N ILE A 207 4.79 -23.16 -2.80
CA ILE A 207 6.10 -23.15 -2.15
C ILE A 207 6.05 -22.81 -0.65
N THR A 208 7.05 -23.31 0.06
CA THR A 208 7.26 -23.06 1.50
C THR A 208 7.86 -21.68 1.76
N ALA A 209 7.75 -21.19 2.99
CA ALA A 209 8.30 -19.88 3.36
C ALA A 209 9.84 -19.80 3.28
N ALA A 210 10.54 -20.93 3.44
CA ALA A 210 11.99 -21.00 3.27
C ALA A 210 12.36 -20.86 1.79
N GLN A 211 11.69 -21.61 0.92
CA GLN A 211 11.86 -21.51 -0.54
C GLN A 211 11.57 -20.11 -1.08
N VAL A 212 10.59 -19.39 -0.51
CA VAL A 212 10.34 -17.97 -0.86
C VAL A 212 11.59 -17.10 -0.63
N THR A 213 12.31 -17.32 0.47
CA THR A 213 13.48 -16.51 0.83
C THR A 213 14.66 -16.82 -0.08
N ASP A 214 14.90 -18.10 -0.35
CA ASP A 214 15.93 -18.54 -1.30
C ASP A 214 15.65 -18.03 -2.71
N LEU A 215 14.40 -18.14 -3.16
CA LEU A 215 13.97 -17.64 -4.47
C LEU A 215 14.16 -16.14 -4.61
N ASP A 216 13.80 -15.36 -3.60
CA ASP A 216 14.03 -13.91 -3.56
C ASP A 216 15.53 -13.57 -3.64
N GLY A 217 16.38 -14.33 -2.94
CA GLY A 217 17.84 -14.20 -3.02
C GLY A 217 18.39 -14.43 -4.43
N ARG A 218 17.96 -15.52 -5.09
CA ARG A 218 18.36 -15.86 -6.48
C ARG A 218 17.90 -14.79 -7.47
N LEU A 219 16.68 -14.28 -7.31
CA LEU A 219 16.10 -13.24 -8.16
C LEU A 219 16.72 -11.86 -7.95
N SER A 220 17.16 -11.56 -6.72
CA SER A 220 17.89 -10.33 -6.41
C SER A 220 19.28 -10.33 -7.09
N ALA A 221 19.98 -11.48 -7.06
CA ALA A 221 21.27 -11.65 -7.75
C ALA A 221 21.16 -11.53 -9.28
N LEU A 222 20.00 -11.86 -9.87
CA LEU A 222 19.71 -11.62 -11.28
C LEU A 222 19.62 -10.12 -11.60
N SER A 223 18.93 -9.36 -10.74
CA SER A 223 18.73 -7.92 -10.93
C SER A 223 20.04 -7.15 -10.81
N SER A 224 20.95 -7.58 -9.92
CA SER A 224 22.26 -6.93 -9.74
C SER A 224 23.22 -7.16 -10.91
N ARG A 225 23.12 -8.29 -11.63
CA ARG A 225 23.91 -8.52 -12.86
C ARG A 225 23.55 -7.56 -13.99
N VAL A 226 22.30 -7.10 -14.08
CA VAL A 226 21.86 -6.14 -15.10
C VAL A 226 22.43 -4.74 -14.84
N GLY A 227 22.59 -4.33 -13.58
CA GLY A 227 23.25 -3.07 -13.21
C GLY A 227 24.76 -3.04 -13.45
N GLN A 228 25.40 -4.21 -13.61
CA GLN A 228 26.85 -4.33 -13.78
C GLN A 228 27.29 -4.48 -15.25
N ALA A 229 26.35 -4.72 -16.18
CA ALA A 229 26.65 -4.88 -17.60
C ALA A 229 26.89 -3.55 -18.35
N GLY A 230 26.67 -2.39 -17.69
CA GLY A 230 26.81 -1.07 -18.30
C GLY A 230 28.06 -0.29 -17.91
N MET A 231 28.94 -0.82 -17.05
CA MET A 231 30.14 -0.11 -16.60
C MET A 231 31.36 -1.00 -16.83
N PRO A 232 32.22 -0.68 -17.83
CA PRO A 232 33.45 -1.42 -18.06
C PRO A 232 34.31 -1.32 -16.80
N LYS A 233 34.44 -2.43 -16.06
CA LYS A 233 35.43 -2.58 -14.99
C LYS A 233 36.80 -2.87 -15.58
N GLY A 234 37.25 -2.01 -16.50
CA GLY A 234 38.65 -1.89 -16.84
C GLY A 234 39.28 -0.84 -15.91
N PRO A 235 40.58 -0.94 -15.58
CA PRO A 235 41.26 0.15 -14.91
C PRO A 235 41.09 1.40 -15.77
N LEU A 236 40.50 2.45 -15.17
CA LEU A 236 40.44 3.76 -15.80
C LEU A 236 41.87 4.15 -16.19
N PRO A 237 42.15 4.55 -17.44
CA PRO A 237 43.47 5.01 -17.81
C PRO A 237 43.83 6.18 -16.89
N ALA A 238 44.93 6.04 -16.16
CA ALA A 238 45.50 7.08 -15.32
C ALA A 238 45.93 8.24 -16.24
N GLY A 239 45.01 9.17 -16.50
CA GLY A 239 45.29 10.28 -17.42
C GLY A 239 44.09 11.00 -18.02
N ALA A 240 42.85 10.51 -17.84
CA ALA A 240 41.66 11.23 -18.31
C ALA A 240 41.38 12.46 -17.44
N LYS A 241 42.18 13.52 -17.62
CA LYS A 241 41.93 14.85 -17.08
C LYS A 241 40.59 15.33 -17.60
N THR A 242 39.59 15.36 -16.73
CA THR A 242 38.30 16.02 -16.96
C THR A 242 38.58 17.47 -17.36
N ARG A 243 38.41 17.79 -18.64
CA ARG A 243 38.57 19.16 -19.14
C ARG A 243 37.44 19.99 -18.55
N ASN A 244 37.76 20.85 -17.57
CA ASN A 244 36.82 21.74 -16.87
C ASN A 244 35.92 22.48 -17.88
N VAL A 245 34.67 22.02 -17.99
CA VAL A 245 33.64 22.60 -18.88
C VAL A 245 33.31 24.04 -18.48
N GLN A 246 33.60 24.44 -17.24
CA GLN A 246 33.41 25.80 -16.72
C GLN A 246 34.28 26.88 -17.39
N ARG A 247 35.36 26.53 -18.11
CA ARG A 247 36.20 27.54 -18.80
C ARG A 247 35.74 27.84 -20.24
N ALA A 248 34.90 26.99 -20.84
CA ALA A 248 34.41 27.18 -22.21
C ALA A 248 33.19 28.12 -22.31
N ALA A 249 32.46 28.33 -21.20
CA ALA A 249 31.25 29.15 -21.19
C ALA A 249 31.49 30.67 -21.01
N ARG A 250 32.75 31.12 -20.88
CA ARG A 250 33.10 32.55 -20.70
C ARG A 250 33.62 33.25 -21.95
N ARG A 251 33.57 32.60 -23.11
CA ARG A 251 33.84 33.22 -24.41
C ARG A 251 32.68 32.98 -25.36
N ARG A 252 31.60 33.74 -25.16
CA ARG A 252 30.72 34.23 -26.21
C ARG A 252 30.27 35.62 -25.81
#